data_AF-A0A4Q5R8B8-F1
#
_entry.id   AF-A0A4Q5R8B8-F1
#
_cell.length_a   1.000
_cell.length_b   1.000
_cell.length_c   1.000
_cell.angle_alpha   90.00
_cell.angle_beta   90.00
_cell.angle_gamma   90.00
#
_symmetry.space_group_name_H-M   'P 1'
#
loop_
_entity.id
_entity.type
_entity.pdbx_description
1 polymer ?
#
loop_
_entity_poly.entity_id
_entity_poly.type
_entity_poly.pdbx_seq_one_letter_code
_entity_poly.pdbx_strand_id
1 'polypeptide(L)'
;MRAETGVAAQAQAVSGLYIGAGAGANFMQDQTITRTTFPQVATPVSALNLGGNRGVNMGTGFTGVVSVGYGLGNGLRLEVEGGFIQNRFKKAGGNAQVGVANFGGDEYKYTGMVNALYDIDPAVFGLGTLPVVPYIGAGVGYAWAQHKNARILGFVPATPGVNTPFGQYQFRSNDGEGDFAYQAIAGVAFPITAIPGLSLTAEYRFMGLVGERNYTYQYASNRPQLGGGVSTRANVRFDDDFNHSVMLGVRYAFNAAPPPPPAAPIAQAPAREAARTYLVFFDWDKADLTPRARQVVSEAAQATTRTQVTRIQVNGFTDTSGTPQYNQGLSVRRAQSVANELVRDGVPRSAISIQGFGENRLLVPTANGVREPQNRRVEIILQ
;
A
#
# COMPACT_ATOMS: atom_id res chain seq x y z
N MET A 1 11.93 -20.01 -20.15
CA MET A 1 11.96 -18.55 -19.90
C MET A 1 11.90 -18.32 -18.41
N ARG A 2 12.95 -17.76 -17.80
CA ARG A 2 12.88 -17.19 -16.45
C ARG A 2 13.05 -15.68 -16.63
N ALA A 3 12.04 -14.91 -16.21
CA ALA A 3 12.07 -13.46 -16.25
C ALA A 3 12.95 -12.95 -15.11
N GLU A 4 13.90 -12.08 -15.45
CA GLU A 4 14.76 -11.39 -14.49
C GLU A 4 13.94 -10.32 -13.76
N THR A 5 13.88 -10.45 -12.45
CA THR A 5 13.32 -9.48 -11.51
C THR A 5 14.14 -8.20 -11.54
N GLY A 6 13.55 -7.11 -12.04
CA GLY A 6 14.08 -5.76 -11.85
C GLY A 6 14.21 -5.48 -10.35
N VAL A 7 15.40 -5.08 -9.92
CA VAL A 7 15.67 -4.64 -8.55
C VAL A 7 14.95 -3.32 -8.34
N ALA A 8 13.70 -3.40 -7.89
CA ALA A 8 12.94 -2.25 -7.45
C ALA A 8 13.51 -1.77 -6.11
N ALA A 9 13.71 -0.46 -6.00
CA ALA A 9 14.16 0.18 -4.77
C ALA A 9 13.20 -0.18 -3.63
N GLN A 10 13.67 -1.00 -2.69
CA GLN A 10 12.94 -1.27 -1.47
C GLN A 10 12.74 0.05 -0.72
N ALA A 11 11.51 0.36 -0.36
CA ALA A 11 11.24 1.49 0.51
C ALA A 11 11.85 1.17 1.88
N GLN A 12 13.05 1.70 2.12
CA GLN A 12 13.83 1.38 3.30
C GLN A 12 13.13 1.96 4.54
N ALA A 13 12.98 1.14 5.58
CA ALA A 13 12.39 1.58 6.84
C ALA A 13 13.15 2.80 7.39
N VAL A 14 12.44 3.74 8.01
CA VAL A 14 13.06 4.93 8.60
C VAL A 14 14.07 4.49 9.66
N SER A 15 15.28 5.03 9.58
CA SER A 15 16.36 4.80 10.53
C SER A 15 16.92 6.14 10.99
N GLY A 16 16.87 6.40 12.29
CA GLY A 16 17.33 7.65 12.90
C GLY A 16 16.23 8.68 13.15
N LEU A 17 16.64 9.91 13.47
CA LEU A 17 15.76 11.01 13.81
C LEU A 17 14.90 11.43 12.60
N TYR A 18 13.65 11.78 12.86
CA TYR A 18 12.78 12.41 11.88
C TYR A 18 11.85 13.42 12.53
N ILE A 19 11.32 14.33 11.72
CA ILE A 19 10.24 15.25 12.10
C ILE A 19 9.02 15.05 11.21
N GLY A 20 7.85 15.29 11.77
CA GLY A 20 6.57 15.19 11.09
C GLY A 20 5.68 16.39 11.37
N ALA A 21 4.86 16.75 10.39
CA ALA A 21 3.76 17.68 10.57
C ALA A 21 2.59 17.27 9.70
N GLY A 22 1.37 17.34 10.25
CA GLY A 22 0.14 16.98 9.55
C GLY A 22 -0.99 17.93 9.89
N ALA A 23 -1.92 18.10 8.95
CA ALA A 23 -3.15 18.86 9.17
C ALA A 23 -4.31 18.23 8.41
N GLY A 24 -5.52 18.43 8.89
CA GLY A 24 -6.70 17.85 8.26
C GLY A 24 -8.01 18.14 8.94
N ALA A 25 -8.98 17.27 8.67
CA ALA A 25 -10.33 17.38 9.21
C ALA A 25 -10.52 16.41 10.38
N ASN A 26 -11.23 16.88 11.40
CA ASN A 26 -11.65 16.05 12.53
C ASN A 26 -13.17 15.86 12.57
N PHE A 27 -13.59 14.65 12.89
CA PHE A 27 -14.97 14.23 13.03
C PHE A 27 -15.12 13.62 14.41
N MET A 28 -15.70 14.39 15.31
CA MET A 28 -15.97 13.93 16.66
C MET A 28 -17.31 13.21 16.67
N GLN A 29 -17.39 12.07 17.37
CA GLN A 29 -18.64 11.36 17.56
C GLN A 29 -19.63 12.21 18.38
N ASP A 30 -20.91 11.93 18.23
CA ASP A 30 -21.93 12.55 19.05
C ASP A 30 -21.72 12.12 20.51
N GLN A 31 -21.87 13.10 21.40
CA GLN A 31 -21.73 12.90 22.84
C GLN A 31 -23.08 12.99 23.53
N THR A 32 -23.11 12.66 24.80
CA THR A 32 -24.30 12.71 25.63
C THR A 32 -24.05 13.51 26.89
N ILE A 33 -24.92 14.49 27.17
CA ILE A 33 -24.98 15.07 28.50
C ILE A 33 -25.69 14.07 29.41
N THR A 34 -24.94 13.47 30.33
CA THR A 34 -25.44 12.43 31.22
C THR A 34 -26.00 13.00 32.52
N ARG A 35 -25.42 14.10 33.01
CA ARG A 35 -25.81 14.71 34.29
C ARG A 35 -25.63 16.22 34.31
N THR A 36 -26.50 16.91 35.03
CA THR A 36 -26.32 18.31 35.42
C THR A 36 -26.54 18.44 36.92
N THR A 37 -25.64 19.16 37.62
CA THR A 37 -25.70 19.32 39.07
C THR A 37 -25.50 20.78 39.45
N PHE A 38 -26.28 21.28 40.41
CA PHE A 38 -26.22 22.68 40.89
C PHE A 38 -25.73 22.70 42.34
N PRO A 39 -24.41 22.79 42.59
CA PRO A 39 -23.86 22.65 43.94
C PRO A 39 -24.23 23.77 44.91
N GLN A 40 -24.70 24.93 44.43
CA GLN A 40 -24.87 26.15 45.24
C GLN A 40 -26.32 26.67 45.33
N VAL A 41 -27.33 25.91 44.88
CA VAL A 41 -28.71 26.43 44.75
C VAL A 41 -29.78 25.47 45.26
N ALA A 42 -30.84 26.03 45.85
CA ALA A 42 -32.02 25.34 46.37
C ALA A 42 -32.94 24.74 45.27
N THR A 43 -33.90 23.91 45.71
CA THR A 43 -34.89 23.15 44.94
C THR A 43 -36.00 24.04 44.34
N PRO A 44 -35.65 24.91 43.39
CA PRO A 44 -36.20 24.59 42.08
C PRO A 44 -35.15 24.45 40.97
N VAL A 45 -33.95 25.02 41.13
CA VAL A 45 -32.90 24.95 40.10
C VAL A 45 -32.24 23.59 40.09
N SER A 46 -32.06 22.96 41.26
CA SER A 46 -31.49 21.60 41.36
C SER A 46 -32.34 20.52 40.68
N ALA A 47 -33.63 20.81 40.41
CA ALA A 47 -34.52 19.92 39.65
C ALA A 47 -34.37 20.07 38.13
N LEU A 48 -33.65 21.10 37.64
CA LEU A 48 -33.40 21.32 36.21
C LEU A 48 -32.32 20.35 35.73
N ASN A 49 -32.71 19.22 35.15
CA ASN A 49 -31.76 18.29 34.55
C ASN A 49 -31.66 18.52 33.03
N LEU A 50 -30.48 18.94 32.53
CA LEU A 50 -30.20 18.86 31.09
C LEU A 50 -29.87 17.43 30.65
N GLY A 51 -29.51 16.56 31.61
CA GLY A 51 -29.23 15.15 31.41
C GLY A 51 -30.49 14.28 31.32
N GLY A 52 -30.29 13.04 30.89
CA GLY A 52 -31.34 12.11 30.44
C GLY A 52 -31.05 11.56 29.05
N ASN A 53 -29.79 11.20 28.82
CA ASN A 53 -29.24 10.84 27.52
C ASN A 53 -29.48 11.90 26.42
N ARG A 54 -29.13 13.16 26.72
CA ARG A 54 -29.24 14.24 25.74
C ARG A 54 -28.08 14.19 24.77
N GLY A 55 -28.37 13.81 23.52
CA GLY A 55 -27.42 13.81 22.43
C GLY A 55 -26.95 15.21 22.06
N VAL A 56 -25.65 15.34 21.84
CA VAL A 56 -24.93 16.54 21.50
C VAL A 56 -24.15 16.26 20.22
N ASN A 57 -24.58 16.92 19.14
CA ASN A 57 -24.04 16.71 17.81
C ASN A 57 -22.84 17.62 17.56
N MET A 58 -21.75 16.99 17.12
CA MET A 58 -20.51 17.67 16.78
C MET A 58 -20.44 18.01 15.29
N GLY A 59 -19.87 19.16 15.00
CA GLY A 59 -19.50 19.55 13.66
C GLY A 59 -18.15 18.99 13.23
N THR A 60 -17.98 18.85 11.92
CA THR A 60 -16.66 18.71 11.31
C THR A 60 -15.79 19.87 11.77
N GLY A 61 -14.55 19.50 12.10
CA GLY A 61 -13.58 20.35 12.72
C GLY A 61 -12.23 20.26 12.02
N PHE A 62 -11.24 20.91 12.61
CA PHE A 62 -9.88 20.94 12.12
C PHE A 62 -8.96 20.22 13.09
N THR A 63 -7.91 19.57 12.56
CA THR A 63 -6.86 18.94 13.37
C THR A 63 -5.48 19.27 12.80
N GLY A 64 -4.50 19.38 13.68
CA GLY A 64 -3.10 19.55 13.33
C GLY A 64 -2.20 18.86 14.34
N VAL A 65 -1.10 18.27 13.85
CA VAL A 65 -0.09 17.61 14.68
C VAL A 65 1.31 18.00 14.23
N VAL A 66 2.21 18.10 15.18
CA VAL A 66 3.65 18.19 14.96
C VAL A 66 4.34 17.13 15.80
N SER A 67 5.35 16.48 15.24
CA SER A 67 5.99 15.37 15.89
C SER A 67 7.48 15.29 15.63
N VAL A 68 8.16 14.70 16.61
CA VAL A 68 9.57 14.33 16.54
C VAL A 68 9.64 12.84 16.84
N GLY A 69 10.30 12.08 15.99
CA GLY A 69 10.39 10.64 16.16
C GLY A 69 11.77 10.07 15.83
N TYR A 70 11.94 8.81 16.18
CA TYR A 70 13.15 8.04 15.93
C TYR A 70 12.77 6.68 15.35
N GLY A 71 13.29 6.37 14.16
CA GLY A 71 13.13 5.08 13.51
C GLY A 71 14.27 4.13 13.86
N LEU A 72 13.95 2.87 14.14
CA LEU A 72 14.90 1.85 14.57
C LEU A 72 15.49 1.05 13.40
N GLY A 73 15.11 1.37 12.16
CA GLY A 73 15.61 0.72 10.93
C GLY A 73 15.02 -0.66 10.65
N ASN A 74 14.20 -1.21 11.56
CA ASN A 74 13.50 -2.50 11.41
C ASN A 74 11.99 -2.35 11.15
N GLY A 75 11.55 -1.15 10.74
CA GLY A 75 10.14 -0.77 10.58
C GLY A 75 9.54 -0.11 11.81
N LEU A 76 10.04 -0.38 13.02
CA LEU A 76 9.53 0.23 14.25
C LEU A 76 10.02 1.69 14.38
N ARG A 77 9.09 2.58 14.76
CA ARG A 77 9.32 4.00 15.01
C ARG A 77 8.69 4.39 16.35
N LEU A 78 9.37 5.25 17.09
CA LEU A 78 8.85 5.91 18.28
C LEU A 78 8.68 7.39 18.00
N GLU A 79 7.59 7.98 18.46
CA GLU A 79 7.25 9.37 18.16
C GLU A 79 6.68 10.07 19.39
N VAL A 80 7.10 11.29 19.63
CA VAL A 80 6.47 12.22 20.57
C VAL A 80 5.79 13.31 19.74
N GLU A 81 4.53 13.60 20.04
CA GLU A 81 3.76 14.58 19.30
C GLU A 81 3.02 15.56 20.21
N GLY A 82 2.84 16.76 19.66
CA GLY A 82 1.88 17.74 20.13
C GLY A 82 0.78 17.92 19.09
N GLY A 83 -0.47 17.88 19.53
CA GLY A 83 -1.63 17.99 18.66
C GLY A 83 -2.62 19.06 19.08
N PHE A 84 -3.42 19.48 18.12
CA PHE A 84 -4.51 20.43 18.27
C PHE A 84 -5.72 19.94 17.50
N ILE A 85 -6.88 19.89 18.14
CA ILE A 85 -8.15 19.54 17.53
C ILE A 85 -9.16 20.62 17.86
N GLN A 86 -9.96 21.03 16.88
CA GLN A 86 -11.11 21.90 17.07
C GLN A 86 -12.34 21.23 16.52
N ASN A 87 -13.45 21.23 17.27
CA ASN A 87 -14.78 20.91 16.76
C ASN A 87 -15.80 21.99 17.16
N ARG A 88 -16.90 22.07 16.42
CA ARG A 88 -17.98 23.02 16.70
C ARG A 88 -19.19 22.30 17.27
N PHE A 89 -19.76 22.85 18.34
CA PHE A 89 -21.06 22.46 18.84
C PHE A 89 -22.16 22.83 17.81
N LYS A 90 -22.86 21.84 17.25
CA LYS A 90 -23.90 22.08 16.23
C LYS A 90 -25.29 22.12 16.80
N LYS A 91 -25.70 21.05 17.48
CA LYS A 91 -27.05 20.87 17.99
C LYS A 91 -27.00 20.05 19.28
N ALA A 92 -27.96 20.27 20.15
CA ALA A 92 -28.23 19.37 21.26
C ALA A 92 -29.73 19.04 21.23
N GLY A 93 -30.08 17.77 21.42
CA GLY A 93 -31.44 17.27 21.29
C GLY A 93 -31.67 15.99 22.10
N GLY A 94 -32.93 15.61 22.28
CA GLY A 94 -33.30 14.42 23.06
C GLY A 94 -34.39 14.68 24.08
N ASN A 95 -34.94 13.60 24.63
CA ASN A 95 -36.11 13.60 25.50
C ASN A 95 -35.74 13.98 26.95
N ALA A 96 -35.40 15.25 27.18
CA ALA A 96 -35.27 15.78 28.54
C ALA A 96 -36.49 16.63 28.89
N GLN A 97 -36.76 16.80 30.19
CA GLN A 97 -37.85 17.64 30.72
C GLN A 97 -37.83 19.09 30.21
N VAL A 98 -36.73 19.54 29.59
CA VAL A 98 -36.51 20.90 29.12
C VAL A 98 -36.04 20.95 27.66
N GLY A 99 -36.63 21.82 26.85
CA GLY A 99 -36.33 21.93 25.42
C GLY A 99 -35.08 22.79 25.16
N VAL A 100 -34.28 22.42 24.15
CA VAL A 100 -33.14 23.21 23.69
C VAL A 100 -33.52 23.95 22.41
N ALA A 101 -33.35 25.26 22.40
CA ALA A 101 -33.67 26.11 21.26
C ALA A 101 -32.44 26.53 20.47
N ASN A 102 -31.35 26.88 21.18
CA ASN A 102 -30.07 27.17 20.54
C ASN A 102 -28.95 26.47 21.29
N PHE A 103 -28.06 25.85 20.54
CA PHE A 103 -26.85 25.21 21.03
C PHE A 103 -25.68 25.60 20.13
N GLY A 104 -24.52 25.91 20.69
CA GLY A 104 -23.37 26.31 19.89
C GLY A 104 -22.14 26.68 20.72
N GLY A 105 -21.06 27.04 20.04
CA GLY A 105 -19.74 27.26 20.60
C GLY A 105 -18.72 26.33 19.96
N ASP A 106 -17.49 26.36 20.46
CA ASP A 106 -16.40 25.52 19.95
C ASP A 106 -15.76 24.73 21.10
N GLU A 107 -15.28 23.53 20.79
CA GLU A 107 -14.41 22.74 21.65
C GLU A 107 -13.02 22.68 21.02
N TYR A 108 -12.02 22.97 21.84
CA TYR A 108 -10.61 22.90 21.47
C TYR A 108 -9.91 21.86 22.34
N LYS A 109 -9.15 20.97 21.73
CA LYS A 109 -8.32 20.00 22.44
C LYS A 109 -6.86 20.23 22.11
N TYR A 110 -6.01 20.22 23.13
CA TYR A 110 -4.57 20.19 23.00
C TYR A 110 -4.08 18.83 23.49
N THR A 111 -3.24 18.15 22.72
CA THR A 111 -2.78 16.80 23.04
C THR A 111 -1.27 16.75 23.13
N GLY A 112 -0.78 15.94 24.06
CA GLY A 112 0.62 15.50 24.10
C GLY A 112 0.64 13.98 24.14
N MET A 113 1.20 13.35 23.11
CA MET A 113 1.15 11.88 22.94
C MET A 113 2.53 11.28 22.70
N VAL A 114 2.67 10.03 23.09
CA VAL A 114 3.78 9.16 22.71
C VAL A 114 3.21 8.00 21.92
N ASN A 115 3.79 7.73 20.75
CA ASN A 115 3.32 6.74 19.80
C ASN A 115 4.41 5.72 19.49
N ALA A 116 3.99 4.48 19.28
CA ALA A 116 4.77 3.47 18.59
C ALA A 116 4.11 3.21 17.23
N LEU A 117 4.88 3.31 16.15
CA LEU A 117 4.43 3.06 14.79
C LEU A 117 5.28 1.97 14.14
N TYR A 118 4.71 1.24 13.19
CA TYR A 118 5.38 0.21 12.44
C TYR A 118 5.15 0.41 10.94
N ASP A 119 6.23 0.66 10.22
CA ASP A 119 6.27 0.71 8.76
C ASP A 119 6.24 -0.72 8.21
N ILE A 120 5.23 -1.02 7.38
CA ILE A 120 4.98 -2.35 6.86
C ILE A 120 5.58 -2.45 5.46
N ASP A 121 6.33 -3.53 5.22
CA ASP A 121 6.82 -3.87 3.89
C ASP A 121 5.64 -4.25 2.96
N PRO A 122 5.39 -3.51 1.86
CA PRO A 122 4.33 -3.81 0.91
C PRO A 122 4.39 -5.24 0.37
N ALA A 123 5.59 -5.84 0.28
CA ALA A 123 5.78 -7.21 -0.20
C ALA A 123 5.02 -8.25 0.64
N VAL A 124 4.74 -7.96 1.92
CA VAL A 124 3.98 -8.84 2.82
C VAL A 124 2.55 -9.06 2.31
N PHE A 125 1.98 -8.12 1.57
CA PHE A 125 0.63 -8.23 1.02
C PHE A 125 0.57 -8.89 -0.36
N GLY A 126 1.68 -9.40 -0.89
CA GLY A 126 1.76 -9.88 -2.27
C GLY A 126 1.52 -8.77 -3.32
N LEU A 127 1.44 -7.53 -2.86
CA LEU A 127 1.52 -6.35 -3.68
C LEU A 127 3.00 -6.21 -4.00
N GLY A 128 3.37 -6.09 -5.28
CA GLY A 128 4.75 -5.90 -5.70
C GLY A 128 5.36 -4.61 -5.12
N THR A 129 6.34 -4.02 -5.80
CA THR A 129 6.95 -2.78 -5.31
C THR A 129 6.04 -1.58 -5.54
N LEU A 130 5.08 -1.38 -4.63
CA LEU A 130 4.30 -0.16 -4.56
C LEU A 130 5.21 1.00 -4.11
N PRO A 131 5.08 2.19 -4.71
CA PRO A 131 5.88 3.36 -4.35
C PRO A 131 5.39 4.02 -3.04
N VAL A 132 4.83 3.23 -2.12
CA VAL A 132 4.23 3.71 -0.88
C VAL A 132 4.62 2.79 0.27
N VAL A 133 4.68 3.37 1.48
CA VAL A 133 4.96 2.63 2.72
C VAL A 133 3.73 2.73 3.61
N PRO A 134 2.89 1.68 3.70
CA PRO A 134 1.83 1.63 4.70
C PRO A 134 2.43 1.52 6.10
N TYR A 135 1.77 2.11 7.08
CA TYR A 135 2.14 1.97 8.49
C TYR A 135 0.90 1.99 9.38
N ILE A 136 1.07 1.37 10.54
CA ILE A 136 0.09 1.39 11.63
C ILE A 136 0.77 1.84 12.91
N GLY A 137 0.02 2.33 13.88
CA GLY A 137 0.57 2.72 15.16
C GLY A 137 -0.49 2.83 16.23
N ALA A 138 -0.02 2.92 17.46
CA ALA A 138 -0.84 3.19 18.63
C ALA A 138 -0.08 4.12 19.57
N GLY A 139 -0.82 4.89 20.34
CA GLY A 139 -0.24 5.85 21.27
C GLY A 139 -1.10 6.11 22.48
N VAL A 140 -0.46 6.68 23.48
CA VAL A 140 -1.07 7.10 24.74
C VAL A 140 -0.53 8.46 25.12
N GLY A 141 -1.31 9.20 25.88
CA GLY A 141 -0.91 10.52 26.32
C GLY A 141 -2.01 11.21 27.12
N TYR A 142 -2.04 12.53 27.00
CA TYR A 142 -2.96 13.37 27.74
C TYR A 142 -3.55 14.43 26.82
N ALA A 143 -4.84 14.70 26.99
CA ALA A 143 -5.58 15.69 26.23
C ALA A 143 -6.25 16.69 27.16
N TRP A 144 -6.14 17.98 26.85
CA TRP A 144 -6.87 19.05 27.53
C TRP A 144 -7.95 19.60 26.61
N ALA A 145 -9.21 19.30 26.92
CA ALA A 145 -10.39 19.73 26.18
C ALA A 145 -11.02 20.97 26.82
N GLN A 146 -11.16 22.04 26.04
CA GLN A 146 -11.65 23.35 26.47
C GLN A 146 -12.88 23.74 25.67
N HIS A 147 -13.94 24.13 26.37
CA HIS A 147 -15.11 24.75 25.76
C HIS A 147 -14.85 26.25 25.62
N LYS A 148 -15.20 26.83 24.47
CA LYS A 148 -15.17 28.27 24.26
C LYS A 148 -16.51 28.75 23.73
N ASN A 149 -17.10 29.70 24.45
CA ASN A 149 -18.42 30.24 24.19
C ASN A 149 -19.49 29.15 24.03
N ALA A 150 -19.32 28.01 24.70
CA ALA A 150 -20.29 26.92 24.67
C ALA A 150 -21.57 27.41 25.34
N ARG A 151 -22.67 27.44 24.60
CA ARG A 151 -23.94 28.00 25.04
C ARG A 151 -25.08 27.03 24.81
N ILE A 152 -25.95 26.92 25.80
CA ILE A 152 -27.22 26.20 25.73
C ILE A 152 -28.30 27.19 26.10
N LEU A 153 -29.18 27.49 25.16
CA LEU A 153 -30.40 28.27 25.37
C LEU A 153 -31.58 27.35 25.21
N GLY A 154 -32.47 27.34 26.20
CA GLY A 154 -33.66 26.51 26.16
C GLY A 154 -34.88 27.17 26.75
N PHE A 155 -36.00 26.47 26.60
CA PHE A 155 -37.29 26.86 27.12
C PHE A 155 -37.89 25.72 27.93
N VAL A 156 -38.67 26.07 28.95
CA VAL A 156 -39.50 25.10 29.68
C VAL A 156 -40.94 25.28 29.19
N PRO A 157 -41.58 24.24 28.65
CA PRO A 157 -42.95 24.35 28.20
C PRO A 157 -43.90 24.50 29.42
N ALA A 158 -44.95 25.32 29.29
CA ALA A 158 -45.95 25.51 30.35
C ALA A 158 -46.83 24.25 30.57
N THR A 159 -46.85 23.35 29.59
CA THR A 159 -47.54 22.06 29.62
C THR A 159 -46.65 21.03 28.93
N PRO A 160 -46.40 19.84 29.52
CA PRO A 160 -45.63 18.79 28.85
C PRO A 160 -46.16 18.50 27.44
N GLY A 161 -45.29 18.53 26.42
CA GLY A 161 -45.68 18.32 25.02
C GLY A 161 -46.19 19.54 24.25
N VAL A 162 -46.31 20.72 24.88
CA VAL A 162 -46.72 21.97 24.23
C VAL A 162 -45.51 22.90 24.03
N ASN A 163 -45.04 23.04 22.78
CA ASN A 163 -43.90 23.88 22.40
C ASN A 163 -44.23 25.40 22.38
N THR A 164 -44.87 25.93 23.42
CA THR A 164 -45.01 27.38 23.60
C THR A 164 -43.78 27.92 24.36
N PRO A 165 -43.00 28.88 23.83
CA PRO A 165 -41.82 29.42 24.52
C PRO A 165 -42.22 30.20 25.78
N PHE A 166 -42.28 29.52 26.92
CA PHE A 166 -42.65 30.13 28.21
C PHE A 166 -41.44 30.10 29.16
N GLY A 167 -40.52 31.06 28.99
CA GLY A 167 -39.39 31.28 29.89
C GLY A 167 -38.07 30.74 29.39
N GLN A 168 -36.98 31.48 29.63
CA GLN A 168 -35.67 31.20 29.07
C GLN A 168 -34.68 30.81 30.16
N TYR A 169 -33.85 29.83 29.85
CA TYR A 169 -32.64 29.54 30.62
C TYR A 169 -31.43 29.55 29.69
N GLN A 170 -30.28 29.87 30.27
CA GLN A 170 -29.00 29.89 29.58
C GLN A 170 -27.93 29.18 30.40
N PHE A 171 -27.17 28.31 29.74
CA PHE A 171 -25.88 27.81 30.21
C PHE A 171 -24.77 28.40 29.34
N ARG A 172 -23.66 28.86 29.94
CA ARG A 172 -22.43 29.27 29.24
C ARG A 172 -21.19 28.63 29.87
N SER A 173 -20.29 28.07 29.07
CA SER A 173 -19.00 27.55 29.55
C SER A 173 -17.84 28.09 28.72
N ASN A 174 -16.76 28.41 29.44
CA ASN A 174 -15.41 28.63 28.93
C ASN A 174 -14.40 27.74 29.69
N ASP A 175 -14.89 26.65 30.28
CA ASP A 175 -14.12 25.79 31.18
C ASP A 175 -13.34 24.72 30.41
N GLY A 176 -12.35 24.12 31.06
CA GLY A 176 -11.48 23.12 30.46
C GLY A 176 -11.15 21.98 31.40
N GLU A 177 -10.99 20.79 30.83
CA GLU A 177 -10.70 19.58 31.58
C GLU A 177 -9.69 18.73 30.84
N GLY A 178 -8.85 18.04 31.62
CA GLY A 178 -7.80 17.19 31.09
C GLY A 178 -8.07 15.74 31.43
N ASP A 179 -7.70 14.84 30.52
CA ASP A 179 -7.83 13.40 30.75
C ASP A 179 -6.79 12.61 29.97
N PHE A 180 -6.59 11.37 30.40
CA PHE A 180 -5.80 10.39 29.66
C PHE A 180 -6.43 10.10 28.30
N ALA A 181 -5.57 10.07 27.29
CA ALA A 181 -5.96 9.83 25.91
C ALA A 181 -5.20 8.62 25.36
N TYR A 182 -5.86 7.91 24.45
CA TYR A 182 -5.27 6.85 23.67
C TYR A 182 -5.62 7.05 22.19
N GLN A 183 -4.77 6.57 21.30
CA GLN A 183 -5.01 6.69 19.87
C GLN A 183 -4.53 5.48 19.08
N ALA A 184 -5.18 5.26 17.94
CA ALA A 184 -4.79 4.32 16.91
C ALA A 184 -4.56 5.09 15.59
N ILE A 185 -3.49 4.73 14.89
CA ILE A 185 -3.00 5.43 13.70
C ILE A 185 -2.89 4.41 12.57
N ALA A 186 -3.38 4.77 11.40
CA ALA A 186 -3.13 4.03 10.17
C ALA A 186 -2.81 5.03 9.07
N GLY A 187 -1.77 4.80 8.28
CA GLY A 187 -1.38 5.74 7.26
C GLY A 187 -0.56 5.12 6.14
N VAL A 188 -0.31 5.94 5.14
CA VAL A 188 0.56 5.64 4.01
C VAL A 188 1.53 6.79 3.80
N ALA A 189 2.80 6.47 3.57
CA ALA A 189 3.83 7.43 3.23
C ALA A 189 4.22 7.28 1.75
N PHE A 190 4.38 8.40 1.08
CA PHE A 190 4.83 8.51 -0.31
C PHE A 190 6.21 9.17 -0.32
N PRO A 191 7.30 8.40 -0.42
CA PRO A 191 8.66 8.95 -0.46
C PRO A 191 8.84 9.86 -1.68
N ILE A 192 9.38 11.05 -1.46
CA ILE A 192 9.75 11.98 -2.52
C ILE A 192 11.19 11.69 -2.93
N THR A 193 11.35 10.87 -3.98
CA THR A 193 12.68 10.37 -4.42
C THR A 193 13.68 11.48 -4.78
N ALA A 194 13.19 12.65 -5.18
CA ALA A 194 14.01 13.82 -5.47
C ALA A 194 14.68 14.46 -4.23
N ILE A 195 14.14 14.21 -3.03
CA ILE A 195 14.63 14.79 -1.78
C ILE A 195 14.77 13.64 -0.76
N PRO A 196 15.99 13.07 -0.58
CA PRO A 196 16.22 11.97 0.33
C PRO A 196 15.64 12.25 1.72
N GLY A 197 14.88 11.28 2.25
CA GLY A 197 14.25 11.36 3.57
C GLY A 197 12.91 12.09 3.63
N LEU A 198 12.53 12.84 2.59
CA LEU A 198 11.22 13.49 2.54
C LEU A 198 10.14 12.51 2.10
N SER A 199 9.00 12.54 2.77
CA SER A 199 7.79 11.79 2.39
C SER A 199 6.55 12.66 2.58
N LEU A 200 5.57 12.52 1.69
CA LEU A 200 4.19 12.95 1.95
C LEU A 200 3.48 11.85 2.73
N THR A 201 2.60 12.21 3.65
CA THR A 201 1.82 11.24 4.44
C THR A 201 0.33 11.49 4.28
N ALA A 202 -0.43 10.40 4.24
CA ALA A 202 -1.87 10.42 4.42
C ALA A 202 -2.20 9.51 5.60
N GLU A 203 -2.92 10.06 6.59
CA GLU A 203 -3.16 9.41 7.88
C GLU A 203 -4.64 9.43 8.24
N TYR A 204 -5.09 8.32 8.81
CA TYR A 204 -6.28 8.23 9.61
C TYR A 204 -5.90 8.01 11.06
N ARG A 205 -6.52 8.76 11.97
CA ARG A 205 -6.31 8.63 13.40
C ARG A 205 -7.64 8.51 14.13
N PHE A 206 -7.73 7.54 15.02
CA PHE A 206 -8.78 7.45 16.02
C PHE A 206 -8.20 7.86 17.37
N MET A 207 -8.90 8.70 18.14
CA MET A 207 -8.50 9.08 19.49
C MET A 207 -9.69 9.00 20.44
N GLY A 208 -9.47 8.45 21.63
CA GLY A 208 -10.44 8.41 22.73
C GLY A 208 -9.88 9.01 24.02
N LEU A 209 -10.76 9.60 24.84
CA LEU A 209 -10.48 9.98 26.22
C LEU A 209 -11.14 8.95 27.16
N VAL A 210 -10.48 8.61 28.27
CA VAL A 210 -10.85 7.44 29.10
C VAL A 210 -11.95 7.74 30.13
N GLY A 211 -12.10 8.99 30.55
CA GLY A 211 -13.00 9.40 31.61
C GLY A 211 -14.14 10.32 31.15
N GLU A 212 -15.10 10.46 32.06
CA GLU A 212 -16.22 11.39 31.90
C GLU A 212 -15.80 12.79 32.32
N ARG A 213 -16.18 13.78 31.50
CA ARG A 213 -15.72 15.16 31.64
C ARG A 213 -16.78 16.03 32.30
N ASN A 214 -16.46 16.70 33.41
CA ASN A 214 -17.31 17.62 34.13
C ASN A 214 -16.90 19.09 33.86
N TYR A 215 -17.71 19.78 33.07
CA TYR A 215 -17.51 21.20 32.77
C TYR A 215 -18.37 22.10 33.66
N THR A 216 -17.80 23.21 34.12
CA THR A 216 -18.54 24.25 34.85
C THR A 216 -19.22 25.21 33.88
N TYR A 217 -20.55 25.22 33.91
CA TYR A 217 -21.37 26.20 33.18
C TYR A 217 -21.92 27.26 34.13
N GLN A 218 -21.89 28.51 33.70
CA GLN A 218 -22.70 29.58 34.30
C GLN A 218 -24.14 29.41 33.85
N TYR A 219 -25.05 29.28 34.82
CA TYR A 219 -26.49 29.19 34.62
C TYR A 219 -27.16 30.51 34.93
N ALA A 220 -28.11 30.93 34.09
CA ALA A 220 -29.01 32.03 34.37
C ALA A 220 -30.43 31.75 33.86
N SER A 221 -31.46 32.21 34.58
CA SER A 221 -32.85 32.17 34.13
C SER A 221 -33.61 33.46 34.44
N ASN A 222 -34.64 33.76 33.65
CA ASN A 222 -35.57 34.86 33.88
C ASN A 222 -36.90 34.40 34.51
N ARG A 223 -37.04 33.14 34.92
CA ARG A 223 -38.29 32.59 35.48
C ARG A 223 -38.19 32.30 36.96
N PRO A 224 -39.04 32.89 37.82
CA PRO A 224 -39.03 32.63 39.27
C PRO A 224 -39.05 31.14 39.63
N GLN A 225 -39.82 30.32 38.91
CA GLN A 225 -39.92 28.87 39.13
C GLN A 225 -38.65 28.09 38.74
N LEU A 226 -37.70 28.72 38.06
CA LEU A 226 -36.39 28.17 37.69
C LEU A 226 -35.26 28.99 38.31
N GLY A 227 -35.52 29.69 39.42
CA GLY A 227 -34.55 30.62 40.00
C GLY A 227 -34.38 31.88 39.17
N GLY A 228 -35.47 32.57 38.87
CA GLY A 228 -35.46 33.79 38.06
C GLY A 228 -34.60 34.88 38.71
N GLY A 229 -33.68 35.47 37.95
CA GLY A 229 -32.70 36.43 38.47
C GLY A 229 -31.51 35.79 39.20
N VAL A 230 -31.46 34.45 39.29
CA VAL A 230 -30.32 33.71 39.84
C VAL A 230 -29.29 33.49 38.74
N SER A 231 -28.04 33.86 39.02
CA SER A 231 -26.86 33.47 38.25
C SER A 231 -26.00 32.57 39.14
N THR A 232 -25.74 31.33 38.72
CA THR A 232 -25.00 30.34 39.51
C THR A 232 -24.11 29.46 38.64
N ARG A 233 -23.39 28.51 39.25
CA ARG A 233 -22.61 27.49 38.56
C ARG A 233 -23.37 26.16 38.53
N ALA A 234 -23.26 25.46 37.41
CA ALA A 234 -23.75 24.11 37.20
C ALA A 234 -22.61 23.25 36.67
N ASN A 235 -22.47 22.03 37.18
CA ASN A 235 -21.54 21.05 36.65
C ASN A 235 -22.29 20.20 35.63
N VAL A 236 -21.83 20.20 34.38
CA VAL A 236 -22.43 19.46 33.26
C VAL A 236 -21.47 18.34 32.84
N ARG A 237 -21.95 17.10 32.89
CA ARG A 237 -21.16 15.91 32.64
C ARG A 237 -21.32 15.39 31.20
N PHE A 238 -20.18 15.37 30.53
CA PHE A 238 -19.72 14.71 29.31
C PHE A 238 -19.59 13.20 29.49
N ASP A 239 -20.18 12.36 28.63
CA ASP A 239 -19.73 10.98 28.45
C ASP A 239 -18.53 10.90 27.48
N ASP A 240 -18.33 9.71 26.91
CA ASP A 240 -17.27 9.32 25.99
C ASP A 240 -16.94 10.38 24.93
N ASP A 241 -15.64 10.54 24.68
CA ASP A 241 -15.11 11.46 23.68
C ASP A 241 -14.27 10.69 22.67
N PHE A 242 -14.82 10.51 21.48
CA PHE A 242 -14.17 9.82 20.37
C PHE A 242 -14.01 10.75 19.18
N ASN A 243 -12.79 10.81 18.65
CA ASN A 243 -12.41 11.65 17.53
C ASN A 243 -11.84 10.79 16.40
N HIS A 244 -12.25 11.11 15.18
CA HIS A 244 -11.73 10.55 13.95
C HIS A 244 -11.11 11.66 13.12
N SER A 245 -9.82 11.55 12.82
CA SER A 245 -9.07 12.53 12.05
C SER A 245 -8.59 11.92 10.74
N VAL A 246 -8.71 12.67 9.65
CA VAL A 246 -8.08 12.36 8.36
C VAL A 246 -7.16 13.51 8.01
N MET A 247 -5.90 13.20 7.76
CA MET A 247 -4.83 14.20 7.67
C MET A 247 -3.92 13.94 6.48
N LEU A 248 -3.42 15.03 5.91
CA LEU A 248 -2.27 15.01 5.01
C LEU A 248 -1.09 15.67 5.74
N GLY A 249 0.10 15.14 5.50
CA GLY A 249 1.29 15.61 6.18
C GLY A 249 2.56 15.46 5.38
N VAL A 250 3.63 15.89 6.02
CA VAL A 250 5.00 15.77 5.57
C VAL A 250 5.82 15.13 6.68
N ARG A 251 6.73 14.24 6.29
CA ARG A 251 7.72 13.63 7.18
C ARG A 251 9.09 13.78 6.56
N TYR A 252 10.06 14.23 7.36
CA TYR A 252 11.45 14.33 6.93
C TYR A 252 12.35 13.52 7.85
N ALA A 253 12.91 12.42 7.33
CA ALA A 253 13.90 11.59 7.99
C ALA A 253 15.31 12.13 7.74
N PHE A 254 16.01 12.46 8.81
CA PHE A 254 17.39 12.94 8.72
C PHE A 254 18.33 11.79 8.36
N ASN A 255 19.39 12.11 7.62
CA ASN A 255 20.43 11.15 7.21
C ASN A 255 19.89 9.93 6.44
N ALA A 256 18.75 10.09 5.74
CA ALA A 256 18.27 9.05 4.84
C ALA A 256 19.30 8.78 3.74
N ALA A 257 19.60 7.50 3.52
CA ALA A 257 20.51 7.10 2.46
C ALA A 257 19.94 7.59 1.10
N PRO A 258 20.78 8.14 0.21
CA PRO A 258 20.37 8.42 -1.15
C PRO A 258 19.81 7.14 -1.79
N PRO A 259 18.78 7.23 -2.65
CA PRO A 259 18.31 6.06 -3.37
C PRO A 259 19.51 5.40 -4.07
N PRO A 260 19.63 4.06 -4.03
CA PRO A 260 20.72 3.38 -4.69
C PRO A 260 20.78 3.85 -6.14
N PRO A 261 21.98 4.16 -6.69
CA PRO A 261 22.12 4.53 -8.08
C PRO A 261 21.38 3.51 -8.95
N PRO A 262 20.71 3.93 -10.04
CA PRO A 262 20.16 2.99 -11.00
C PRO A 262 21.21 1.93 -11.27
N ALA A 263 20.86 0.64 -11.09
CA ALA A 263 21.78 -0.44 -11.37
C ALA A 263 22.34 -0.17 -12.77
N ALA A 264 23.68 -0.03 -12.87
CA ALA A 264 24.33 0.16 -14.15
C ALA A 264 23.75 -0.90 -15.10
N PRO A 265 23.37 -0.55 -16.34
CA PRO A 265 22.86 -1.53 -17.28
C PRO A 265 23.81 -2.71 -17.23
N ILE A 266 23.32 -3.87 -16.79
CA ILE A 266 24.12 -5.09 -16.84
C ILE A 266 24.52 -5.16 -18.30
N ALA A 267 25.80 -5.01 -18.59
CA ALA A 267 26.30 -5.13 -19.95
C ALA A 267 25.82 -6.50 -20.39
N GLN A 268 24.79 -6.53 -21.25
CA GLN A 268 24.28 -7.78 -21.79
C GLN A 268 25.51 -8.42 -22.40
N ALA A 269 25.94 -9.56 -21.85
CA ALA A 269 26.99 -10.33 -22.49
C ALA A 269 26.57 -10.45 -23.94
N PRO A 270 27.43 -10.07 -24.92
CA PRO A 270 27.03 -9.94 -26.31
C PRO A 270 26.23 -11.19 -26.66
N ALA A 271 24.98 -10.99 -27.09
CA ALA A 271 24.10 -12.08 -27.46
C ALA A 271 24.93 -13.00 -28.36
N ARG A 272 25.18 -14.24 -27.92
CA ARG A 272 25.82 -15.23 -28.80
C ARG A 272 24.98 -15.20 -30.07
N GLU A 273 25.60 -14.83 -31.19
CA GLU A 273 24.90 -14.75 -32.48
C GLU A 273 24.06 -16.02 -32.62
N ALA A 274 22.78 -15.86 -32.94
CA ALA A 274 21.87 -16.98 -33.07
C ALA A 274 22.51 -18.06 -33.94
N ALA A 275 22.68 -19.27 -33.38
CA ALA A 275 23.30 -20.39 -34.06
C ALA A 275 22.65 -20.59 -35.44
N ARG A 276 23.42 -20.38 -36.52
CA ARG A 276 22.92 -20.52 -37.89
C ARG A 276 22.71 -22.01 -38.17
N THR A 277 21.51 -22.37 -38.63
CA THR A 277 21.13 -23.76 -38.93
C THR A 277 20.87 -23.94 -40.42
N TYR A 278 21.52 -24.91 -41.05
CA TYR A 278 21.34 -25.27 -42.46
C TYR A 278 20.65 -26.65 -42.56
N LEU A 279 19.68 -26.77 -43.48
CA LEU A 279 18.91 -28.00 -43.69
C LEU A 279 19.31 -28.68 -44.99
N VAL A 280 19.71 -29.94 -44.91
CA VAL A 280 20.09 -30.78 -46.05
C VAL A 280 19.11 -31.94 -46.17
N PHE A 281 18.40 -32.03 -47.30
CA PHE A 281 17.39 -33.07 -47.53
C PHE A 281 17.95 -34.25 -48.34
N PHE A 282 17.40 -35.44 -48.09
CA PHE A 282 17.81 -36.70 -48.72
C PHE A 282 16.66 -37.42 -49.40
N ASP A 283 17.00 -38.12 -50.48
CA ASP A 283 16.08 -39.04 -51.13
C ASP A 283 15.76 -40.25 -50.25
N TRP A 284 14.64 -40.89 -50.56
CA TRP A 284 14.19 -42.07 -49.84
C TRP A 284 15.26 -43.17 -49.88
N ASP A 285 15.52 -43.76 -48.72
CA ASP A 285 16.49 -44.83 -48.50
C ASP A 285 17.95 -44.59 -48.94
N LYS A 286 18.31 -43.32 -49.19
CA LYS A 286 19.65 -42.94 -49.63
C LYS A 286 20.37 -42.09 -48.59
N ALA A 287 21.70 -42.19 -48.58
CA ALA A 287 22.60 -41.35 -47.81
C ALA A 287 23.56 -40.52 -48.70
N ASP A 288 23.38 -40.57 -50.02
CA ASP A 288 24.17 -39.79 -50.96
C ASP A 288 23.67 -38.36 -51.05
N LEU A 289 24.59 -37.40 -51.12
CA LEU A 289 24.26 -35.99 -51.28
C LEU A 289 23.93 -35.69 -52.75
N THR A 290 22.73 -35.16 -52.98
CA THR A 290 22.33 -34.59 -54.27
C THR A 290 23.15 -33.34 -54.60
N PRO A 291 23.23 -32.90 -55.87
CA PRO A 291 23.93 -31.66 -56.22
C PRO A 291 23.43 -30.44 -55.44
N ARG A 292 22.12 -30.34 -55.21
CA ARG A 292 21.52 -29.26 -54.41
C ARG A 292 21.91 -29.35 -52.92
N ALA A 293 21.96 -30.57 -52.36
CA ALA A 293 22.42 -30.80 -51.00
C ALA A 293 23.88 -30.36 -50.83
N ARG A 294 24.77 -30.66 -51.79
CA ARG A 294 26.17 -30.22 -51.76
C ARG A 294 26.30 -28.69 -51.78
N GLN A 295 25.45 -27.98 -52.53
CA GLN A 295 25.45 -26.51 -52.52
C GLN A 295 25.15 -25.95 -51.13
N VAL A 296 24.15 -26.49 -50.42
CA VAL A 296 23.80 -26.06 -49.06
C VAL A 296 24.93 -26.38 -48.07
N VAL A 297 25.57 -27.54 -48.22
CA VAL A 297 26.74 -27.91 -47.39
C VAL A 297 27.91 -26.95 -47.63
N SER A 298 28.16 -26.57 -48.88
CA SER A 298 29.21 -25.61 -49.23
C SER A 298 28.93 -24.22 -48.66
N GLU A 299 27.68 -23.76 -48.68
CA GLU A 299 27.26 -22.50 -48.03
C GLU A 299 27.50 -22.54 -46.51
N ALA A 300 27.21 -23.67 -45.86
CA ALA A 300 27.48 -23.86 -44.44
C ALA A 300 28.98 -23.89 -44.11
N ALA A 301 29.79 -24.54 -44.96
CA ALA A 301 31.25 -24.57 -44.83
C ALA A 301 31.86 -23.16 -44.97
N GLN A 302 31.42 -22.38 -45.97
CA GLN A 302 31.87 -20.99 -46.14
C GLN A 302 31.48 -20.10 -44.96
N ALA A 303 30.28 -20.28 -44.40
CA ALA A 303 29.83 -19.54 -43.23
C ALA A 303 30.68 -19.87 -41.99
N THR A 304 31.10 -21.14 -41.84
CA THR A 304 31.99 -21.58 -40.76
C THR A 304 33.33 -20.83 -40.81
N THR A 305 33.94 -20.74 -41.99
CA THR A 305 35.25 -20.08 -42.18
C THR A 305 35.19 -18.56 -41.93
N ARG A 306 34.05 -17.91 -42.23
CA ARG A 306 33.89 -16.46 -42.05
C ARG A 306 33.64 -16.03 -40.60
N THR A 307 33.05 -16.89 -39.78
CA THR A 307 32.54 -16.53 -38.44
C THR A 307 33.40 -17.10 -37.29
N GLN A 308 34.54 -17.75 -37.57
CA GLN A 308 35.38 -18.40 -36.54
C GLN A 308 34.58 -19.34 -35.60
N VAL A 309 33.67 -20.11 -36.19
CA VAL A 309 32.82 -21.09 -35.47
C VAL A 309 33.70 -22.12 -34.78
N THR A 310 33.49 -22.35 -33.48
CA THR A 310 34.34 -23.25 -32.69
C THR A 310 33.81 -24.69 -32.70
N ARG A 311 32.51 -24.88 -32.98
CA ARG A 311 31.88 -26.20 -33.01
C ARG A 311 30.72 -26.25 -33.99
N ILE A 312 30.62 -27.36 -34.73
CA ILE A 312 29.55 -27.67 -35.68
C ILE A 312 28.86 -28.95 -35.21
N GLN A 313 27.55 -28.93 -35.10
CA GLN A 313 26.75 -30.13 -34.85
C GLN A 313 26.03 -30.54 -36.14
N VAL A 314 26.16 -31.81 -36.51
CA VAL A 314 25.54 -32.41 -37.70
C VAL A 314 24.58 -33.50 -37.23
N ASN A 315 23.28 -33.19 -37.28
CA ASN A 315 22.23 -34.02 -36.71
C ASN A 315 21.40 -34.64 -37.83
N GLY A 316 21.36 -35.97 -37.94
CA GLY A 316 20.60 -36.69 -38.96
C GLY A 316 19.25 -37.19 -38.47
N PHE A 317 18.26 -37.15 -39.38
CA PHE A 317 16.88 -37.57 -39.14
C PHE A 317 16.33 -38.40 -40.31
N THR A 318 15.33 -39.21 -40.04
CA THR A 318 14.59 -40.00 -41.03
C THR A 318 13.09 -39.75 -40.95
N ASP A 319 12.36 -40.19 -41.98
CA ASP A 319 10.91 -40.36 -41.88
C ASP A 319 10.57 -41.68 -41.18
N THR A 320 9.28 -41.97 -41.03
CA THR A 320 8.76 -43.12 -40.27
C THR A 320 8.57 -44.37 -41.15
N SER A 321 9.12 -44.40 -42.37
CA SER A 321 8.83 -45.45 -43.37
C SER A 321 9.62 -46.76 -43.22
N GLY A 322 10.46 -46.89 -42.19
CA GLY A 322 11.31 -48.05 -41.90
C GLY A 322 11.27 -48.46 -40.43
N THR A 323 12.04 -49.48 -40.04
CA THR A 323 12.12 -49.87 -38.62
C THR A 323 12.93 -48.83 -37.83
N PRO A 324 12.64 -48.59 -36.54
CA PRO A 324 13.38 -47.62 -35.73
C PRO A 324 14.90 -47.86 -35.72
N GLN A 325 15.33 -49.12 -35.65
CA GLN A 325 16.74 -49.50 -35.70
C GLN A 325 17.38 -49.18 -37.06
N TYR A 326 16.68 -49.45 -38.16
CA TYR A 326 17.13 -49.11 -39.50
C TYR A 326 17.26 -47.59 -39.67
N ASN A 327 16.23 -46.87 -39.26
CA ASN A 327 16.13 -45.42 -39.32
C ASN A 327 17.24 -44.74 -38.50
N GLN A 328 17.56 -45.28 -37.32
CA GLN A 328 18.70 -44.83 -36.53
C GLN A 328 20.02 -44.97 -37.32
N GLY A 329 20.29 -46.14 -37.91
CA GLY A 329 21.49 -46.37 -38.72
C GLY A 329 21.57 -45.47 -39.95
N LEU A 330 20.44 -45.29 -40.65
CA LEU A 330 20.35 -44.42 -41.83
C LEU A 330 20.59 -42.94 -41.48
N SER A 331 20.06 -42.47 -40.34
CA SER A 331 20.26 -41.10 -39.87
C SER A 331 21.74 -40.79 -39.60
N VAL A 332 22.48 -41.74 -39.01
CA VAL A 332 23.93 -41.60 -38.76
C VAL A 332 24.71 -41.59 -40.08
N ARG A 333 24.37 -42.47 -41.04
CA ARG A 333 25.03 -42.47 -42.36
C ARG A 333 24.86 -41.15 -43.10
N ARG A 334 23.65 -40.58 -43.09
CA ARG A 334 23.38 -39.27 -43.70
C ARG A 334 24.17 -38.14 -43.05
N ALA A 335 24.20 -38.12 -41.72
CA ALA A 335 24.97 -37.13 -40.97
C ALA A 335 26.48 -37.28 -41.24
N GLN A 336 26.98 -38.52 -41.41
CA GLN A 336 28.36 -38.79 -41.81
C GLN A 336 28.66 -38.31 -43.24
N SER A 337 27.75 -38.52 -44.19
CA SER A 337 27.91 -38.00 -45.56
C SER A 337 28.02 -36.48 -45.58
N VAL A 338 27.18 -35.77 -44.81
CA VAL A 338 27.26 -34.30 -44.66
C VAL A 338 28.57 -33.89 -44.01
N ALA A 339 28.99 -34.57 -42.93
CA ALA A 339 30.24 -34.27 -42.25
C ALA A 339 31.46 -34.47 -43.16
N ASN A 340 31.47 -35.53 -43.97
CA ASN A 340 32.56 -35.80 -44.92
C ASN A 340 32.64 -34.71 -45.99
N GLU A 341 31.49 -34.23 -46.49
CA GLU A 341 31.46 -33.14 -47.48
C GLU A 341 31.87 -31.80 -46.85
N LEU A 342 31.45 -31.50 -45.61
CA LEU A 342 31.95 -30.32 -44.86
C LEU A 342 33.48 -30.35 -44.72
N VAL A 343 34.06 -31.52 -44.44
CA VAL A 343 35.53 -31.68 -44.35
C VAL A 343 36.19 -31.47 -45.70
N ARG A 344 35.60 -32.01 -46.77
CA ARG A 344 36.07 -31.80 -48.14
C ARG A 344 36.06 -30.31 -48.53
N ASP A 345 35.07 -29.57 -48.05
CA ASP A 345 34.92 -28.13 -48.27
C ASP A 345 35.78 -27.27 -47.31
N GLY A 346 36.65 -27.90 -46.51
CA GLY A 346 37.69 -27.22 -45.73
C GLY A 346 37.41 -27.06 -44.23
N VAL A 347 36.31 -27.62 -43.72
CA VAL A 347 36.02 -27.60 -42.27
C VAL A 347 36.88 -28.64 -41.53
N PRO A 348 37.60 -28.27 -40.46
CA PRO A 348 38.35 -29.24 -39.65
C PRO A 348 37.45 -30.32 -39.07
N ARG A 349 37.81 -31.60 -39.24
CA ARG A 349 37.00 -32.73 -38.72
C ARG A 349 36.77 -32.65 -37.21
N SER A 350 37.75 -32.11 -36.47
CA SER A 350 37.70 -31.90 -35.01
C SER A 350 36.62 -30.92 -34.57
N ALA A 351 36.18 -30.00 -35.45
CA ALA A 351 35.09 -29.08 -35.17
C ALA A 351 33.70 -29.72 -35.32
N ILE A 352 33.60 -30.92 -35.93
CA ILE A 352 32.32 -31.53 -36.31
C ILE A 352 31.91 -32.66 -35.37
N SER A 353 30.76 -32.50 -34.71
CA SER A 353 30.08 -33.53 -33.93
C SER A 353 28.92 -34.12 -34.72
N ILE A 354 28.81 -35.45 -34.76
CA ILE A 354 27.77 -36.16 -35.53
C ILE A 354 26.81 -36.83 -34.57
N GLN A 355 25.50 -36.68 -34.79
CA GLN A 355 24.47 -37.40 -34.05
C GLN A 355 23.35 -37.87 -34.99
N GLY A 356 22.93 -39.12 -34.86
CA GLY A 356 21.73 -39.64 -35.53
C GLY A 356 20.57 -39.71 -34.54
N PHE A 357 19.39 -39.27 -34.94
CA PHE A 357 18.17 -39.31 -34.12
C PHE A 357 17.12 -40.28 -34.66
N GLY A 358 17.35 -40.89 -35.83
CA GLY A 358 16.35 -41.71 -36.51
C GLY A 358 15.05 -40.92 -36.73
N GLU A 359 13.93 -41.55 -36.37
CA GLU A 359 12.58 -40.98 -36.49
C GLU A 359 12.09 -40.27 -35.21
N ASN A 360 12.92 -40.16 -34.17
CA ASN A 360 12.51 -39.66 -32.84
C ASN A 360 12.29 -38.13 -32.78
N ARG A 361 12.61 -37.40 -33.86
CA ARG A 361 12.55 -35.93 -33.93
C ARG A 361 12.09 -35.46 -35.31
N LEU A 362 10.84 -35.76 -35.62
CA LEU A 362 10.19 -35.36 -36.87
C LEU A 362 10.05 -33.84 -36.95
N LEU A 363 10.27 -33.29 -38.14
CA LEU A 363 9.97 -31.87 -38.45
C LEU A 363 8.47 -31.70 -38.73
N VAL A 364 7.90 -32.64 -39.48
CA VAL A 364 6.47 -32.76 -39.73
C VAL A 364 5.97 -34.02 -39.02
N PRO A 365 5.04 -33.91 -38.05
CA PRO A 365 4.47 -35.08 -37.39
C PRO A 365 3.78 -36.01 -38.40
N THR A 366 4.19 -37.29 -38.44
CA THR A 366 3.61 -38.30 -39.34
C THR A 366 3.37 -39.62 -38.63
N ALA A 367 2.37 -40.38 -39.06
CA ALA A 367 2.12 -41.74 -38.56
C ALA A 367 3.23 -42.73 -38.97
N ASN A 368 3.29 -43.90 -38.34
CA ASN A 368 4.25 -44.95 -38.69
C ASN A 368 4.05 -45.43 -40.14
N GLY A 369 5.14 -45.70 -40.85
CA GLY A 369 5.14 -46.13 -42.25
C GLY A 369 5.05 -45.00 -43.29
N VAL A 370 4.88 -43.75 -42.86
CA VAL A 370 4.68 -42.62 -43.77
C VAL A 370 6.01 -42.09 -44.31
N ARG A 371 6.06 -41.90 -45.63
CA ARG A 371 7.20 -41.27 -46.31
C ARG A 371 7.00 -39.77 -46.36
N GLU A 372 7.85 -39.03 -45.63
CA GLU A 372 7.80 -37.58 -45.57
C GLU A 372 9.18 -36.99 -45.93
N PRO A 373 9.33 -36.41 -47.14
CA PRO A 373 10.59 -35.82 -47.59
C PRO A 373 11.20 -34.80 -46.64
N GLN A 374 10.39 -33.99 -45.96
CA GLN A 374 10.89 -32.96 -45.03
C GLN A 374 11.50 -33.57 -43.76
N ASN A 375 11.09 -34.78 -43.37
CA ASN A 375 11.67 -35.49 -42.23
C ASN A 375 13.01 -36.15 -42.56
N ARG A 376 13.27 -36.44 -43.85
CA ARG A 376 14.55 -36.99 -44.33
C ARG A 376 15.60 -35.89 -44.48
N ARG A 377 16.06 -35.36 -43.34
CA ARG A 377 16.96 -34.20 -43.30
C ARG A 377 18.19 -34.42 -42.42
N VAL A 378 19.19 -33.58 -42.64
CA VAL A 378 20.29 -33.33 -41.73
C VAL A 378 20.32 -31.84 -41.39
N GLU A 379 20.46 -31.52 -40.12
CA GLU A 379 20.66 -30.16 -39.60
C GLU A 379 22.15 -29.93 -39.34
N ILE A 380 22.69 -28.83 -39.87
CA ILE A 380 24.04 -28.34 -39.58
C ILE A 380 23.90 -27.09 -38.71
N ILE A 381 24.32 -27.16 -37.46
CA ILE A 381 24.20 -26.07 -36.47
C ILE A 381 25.60 -25.53 -36.18
N LEU A 382 25.81 -24.24 -36.44
CA LEU A 382 27.07 -23.54 -36.17
C LEU A 382 27.02 -22.89 -34.77
N GLN A 383 28.02 -23.13 -33.92
CA GLN A 383 28.09 -22.67 -32.52
C GLN A 383 29.28 -21.78 -32.18
#